data_AF-A0AA88JC99-F1
#
_entry.id   AF-A0AA88JC99-F1
#
_cell.length_a   1.000
_cell.length_b   1.000
_cell.length_c   1.000
_cell.angle_alpha   90.00
_cell.angle_beta   90.00
_cell.angle_gamma   90.00
#
_symmetry.space_group_name_H-M   'P 1'
#
loop_
_entity.id
_entity.type
_entity.pdbx_description
1 polymer ?
#
loop_
_entity_poly.entity_id
_entity_poly.type
_entity_poly.pdbx_seq_one_letter_code
_entity_poly.pdbx_strand_id
1 'polypeptide(L)'
;MSLQVSLVYLTCLILSSRSSAPGRASLHRSSDSAGRCHYTFTVASPEESSCSGSNVKQEMDGVLSRLALLEALVSQFIKGADGGAGTGVGANHEEGLQEAYTQVTRERNQLQQDKEHQDRQIGELQRRLAELNKEAESLRQTPCLQAHTSGGAQHEIKPASDPPYSSGSGAYQEMKAEVTEVSAPHLIPEGNHNLTGCGELLSVGEPVLQRKADSITGKYGVWLQDPEPQGTYYTNKTVWRIDAVGKDVRQLFAYEDTDQFSRGFPMKVLLLPEPVESTGATMYRDSLYYQRKHSRTLIRYSVVSESLVSRLDLPQASYHGQHPYSWGGYTDIDLAVDQQGLWAIYSTHKAKGAIVISQLDPDTLEVKKSWETHIRKHTVANAFMLCGRLYTLASYAAPHTTINHVFDTATGTGRTVSIPFKNKYRYNSMLDYNHAQRKLYAWDNFHMVTYDVRLGRTSIGSS
;
A
#
# COMPACT_ATOMS: atom_id res chain seq x y z
N MET A 1 -17.96 -18.39 71.11
CA MET A 1 -16.80 -19.21 71.57
C MET A 1 -16.58 -20.25 70.47
N SER A 2 -15.57 -20.09 69.60
CA SER A 2 -14.19 -20.56 69.81
C SER A 2 -14.14 -22.10 69.93
N LEU A 3 -13.80 -22.84 68.85
CA LEU A 3 -12.43 -23.37 68.56
C LEU A 3 -11.93 -24.26 69.72
N GLN A 4 -11.72 -25.59 69.59
CA GLN A 4 -10.67 -26.33 68.83
C GLN A 4 -10.95 -27.88 68.95
N VAL A 5 -10.33 -28.89 68.28
CA VAL A 5 -9.39 -29.03 67.13
C VAL A 5 -9.45 -30.48 66.56
N SER A 6 -8.89 -30.67 65.35
CA SER A 6 -8.47 -31.87 64.59
C SER A 6 -8.37 -33.28 65.23
N LEU A 7 -8.81 -34.30 64.46
CA LEU A 7 -7.96 -35.32 63.77
C LEU A 7 -8.86 -36.07 62.73
N VAL A 8 -8.74 -35.88 61.40
CA VAL A 8 -7.77 -36.41 60.40
C VAL A 8 -7.97 -37.91 60.06
N TYR A 9 -7.91 -38.23 58.75
CA TYR A 9 -7.99 -39.55 58.07
C TYR A 9 -9.37 -40.18 57.79
N LEU A 10 -10.12 -39.66 56.79
CA LEU A 10 -10.69 -40.50 55.69
C LEU A 10 -11.25 -39.71 54.48
N THR A 11 -10.47 -38.85 53.83
CA THR A 11 -10.88 -38.18 52.56
C THR A 11 -9.77 -38.17 51.52
N CYS A 12 -9.58 -39.31 50.86
CA CYS A 12 -8.86 -39.41 49.59
C CYS A 12 -9.79 -39.99 48.52
N LEU A 13 -9.66 -39.47 47.30
CA LEU A 13 -10.45 -39.76 46.08
C LEU A 13 -11.74 -38.93 45.90
N ILE A 14 -11.93 -38.48 44.65
CA ILE A 14 -13.03 -37.64 44.12
C ILE A 14 -13.00 -36.16 44.56
N LEU A 15 -11.90 -35.45 44.22
CA LEU A 15 -11.90 -33.99 44.05
C LEU A 15 -10.91 -33.59 42.93
N SER A 16 -11.30 -33.80 41.68
CA SER A 16 -10.54 -33.35 40.50
C SER A 16 -11.20 -32.10 39.90
N SER A 17 -10.72 -30.94 40.36
CA SER A 17 -10.62 -29.67 39.62
C SER A 17 -11.56 -29.42 38.44
N ARG A 18 -12.62 -28.62 38.66
CA ARG A 18 -13.08 -27.67 37.62
C ARG A 18 -12.29 -26.38 37.76
N SER A 19 -11.09 -26.34 37.18
CA SER A 19 -10.37 -25.09 36.91
C SER A 19 -10.87 -24.52 35.58
N SER A 20 -11.48 -23.34 35.63
CA SER A 20 -11.87 -22.58 34.44
C SER A 20 -10.63 -21.93 33.80
N ALA A 21 -10.11 -22.53 32.74
CA ALA A 21 -9.05 -21.93 31.93
C ALA A 21 -9.65 -20.87 30.97
N PRO A 22 -9.20 -19.60 31.00
CA PRO A 22 -9.57 -18.62 29.99
C PRO A 22 -8.83 -18.90 28.68
N GLY A 23 -9.49 -18.70 27.53
CA GLY A 23 -8.84 -18.78 26.21
C GLY A 23 -9.15 -20.01 25.35
N ARG A 24 -10.36 -20.61 25.44
CA ARG A 24 -10.85 -21.55 24.43
C ARG A 24 -11.88 -20.88 23.51
N ALA A 25 -11.64 -20.96 22.21
CA ALA A 25 -12.65 -20.65 21.21
C ALA A 25 -13.85 -21.59 21.36
N SER A 26 -15.06 -21.06 21.19
CA SER A 26 -16.30 -21.81 21.29
C SER A 26 -17.01 -21.82 19.95
N LEU A 27 -17.31 -23.00 19.43
CA LEU A 27 -18.13 -23.19 18.24
C LEU A 27 -19.49 -23.71 18.67
N HIS A 28 -20.55 -23.00 18.30
CA HIS A 28 -21.93 -23.39 18.57
C HIS A 28 -22.70 -23.52 17.26
N ARG A 29 -23.60 -24.51 17.18
CA ARG A 29 -24.45 -24.75 16.02
C ARG A 29 -25.91 -24.70 16.45
N SER A 30 -26.66 -23.74 15.92
CA SER A 30 -28.11 -23.69 15.99
C SER A 30 -28.73 -24.00 14.62
N SER A 31 -30.05 -24.19 14.58
CA SER A 31 -30.79 -24.39 13.33
C SER A 31 -32.07 -23.57 13.40
N ASP A 32 -32.40 -22.84 12.33
CA ASP A 32 -33.67 -22.13 12.22
C ASP A 32 -34.82 -23.09 11.88
N SER A 33 -36.06 -22.63 12.04
CA SER A 33 -37.27 -23.40 11.67
C SER A 33 -37.43 -23.63 10.17
N ALA A 34 -36.54 -23.07 9.34
CA ALA A 34 -36.46 -23.29 7.90
C ALA A 34 -35.34 -24.28 7.52
N GLY A 35 -34.67 -24.91 8.50
CA GLY A 35 -33.63 -25.93 8.28
C GLY A 35 -32.23 -25.39 7.94
N ARG A 36 -31.97 -24.08 8.07
CA ARG A 36 -30.62 -23.53 7.93
C ARG A 36 -29.83 -23.71 9.23
N CYS A 37 -28.70 -24.39 9.12
CA CYS A 37 -27.71 -24.46 10.19
C CYS A 37 -26.93 -23.15 10.30
N HIS A 38 -27.06 -22.47 11.43
CA HIS A 38 -26.21 -21.33 11.79
C HIS A 38 -25.05 -21.81 12.65
N TYR A 39 -23.83 -21.46 12.24
CA TYR A 39 -22.60 -21.75 12.96
C TYR A 39 -22.07 -20.44 13.54
N THR A 40 -22.03 -20.34 14.87
CA THR A 40 -21.51 -19.18 15.59
C THR A 40 -20.19 -19.55 16.23
N PHE A 41 -19.14 -18.83 15.85
CA PHE A 41 -17.79 -19.01 16.40
C PHE A 41 -17.44 -17.80 17.27
N THR A 42 -17.22 -18.05 18.55
CA THR A 42 -16.88 -17.02 19.55
C THR A 42 -15.46 -17.27 20.05
N VAL A 43 -14.55 -16.37 19.67
CA VAL A 43 -13.24 -16.19 20.29
C VAL A 43 -13.30 -15.04 21.28
N ALA A 44 -12.49 -15.10 22.34
CA ALA A 44 -12.23 -13.93 23.14
C ALA A 44 -11.57 -12.86 22.26
N SER A 45 -12.10 -11.63 22.28
CA SER A 45 -11.36 -10.49 21.75
C SER A 45 -10.04 -10.40 22.52
N PRO A 46 -8.89 -10.14 21.87
CA PRO A 46 -7.74 -9.68 22.61
C PRO A 46 -8.16 -8.39 23.33
N GLU A 47 -7.97 -8.34 24.65
CA GLU A 47 -7.91 -7.05 25.34
C GLU A 47 -6.72 -6.28 24.76
N GLU A 48 -6.87 -4.98 24.57
CA GLU A 48 -5.83 -4.12 23.99
C GLU A 48 -4.63 -3.94 24.94
N SER A 49 -3.83 -5.00 25.13
CA SER A 49 -2.46 -4.87 25.58
C SER A 49 -1.65 -4.19 24.47
N SER A 50 -1.55 -2.87 24.58
CA SER A 50 -0.83 -1.99 23.65
C SER A 50 0.52 -2.58 23.24
N CYS A 51 0.63 -3.09 22.01
CA CYS A 51 1.91 -3.59 21.51
C CYS A 51 2.91 -2.42 21.40
N SER A 52 3.95 -2.45 22.22
CA SER A 52 5.04 -1.47 22.25
C SER A 52 6.01 -1.65 21.06
N GLY A 53 5.46 -1.63 19.85
CA GLY A 53 6.19 -1.81 18.57
C GLY A 53 7.19 -0.69 18.24
N SER A 54 7.33 0.33 19.08
CA SER A 54 8.40 1.32 19.00
C SER A 54 9.76 0.76 19.41
N ASN A 55 9.82 -0.07 20.46
CA ASN A 55 11.08 -0.50 21.05
C ASN A 55 11.87 -1.43 20.12
N VAL A 56 11.21 -2.45 19.58
CA VAL A 56 11.84 -3.46 18.69
C VAL A 56 12.45 -2.81 17.45
N LYS A 57 11.82 -1.77 16.90
CA LYS A 57 12.37 -1.04 15.75
C LYS A 57 13.59 -0.20 16.15
N GLN A 58 13.53 0.52 17.27
CA GLN A 58 14.67 1.31 17.76
C GLN A 58 15.86 0.42 18.17
N GLU A 59 15.60 -0.75 18.76
CA GLU A 59 16.62 -1.76 19.05
C GLU A 59 17.24 -2.31 17.77
N MET A 60 16.44 -2.67 16.75
CA MET A 60 16.95 -3.19 15.48
C MET A 60 17.73 -2.13 14.67
N ASP A 61 17.24 -0.89 14.57
CA ASP A 61 17.93 0.23 13.93
C ASP A 61 19.24 0.58 14.69
N GLY A 62 19.23 0.43 16.02
CA GLY A 62 20.42 0.57 16.88
C GLY A 62 21.45 -0.54 16.66
N VAL A 63 21.02 -1.81 16.55
CA VAL A 63 21.89 -2.95 16.23
C VAL A 63 22.51 -2.80 14.83
N LEU A 64 21.72 -2.39 13.83
CA LEU A 64 22.22 -2.08 12.48
C LEU A 64 23.27 -0.97 12.48
N SER A 65 23.05 0.11 13.25
CA SER A 65 24.00 1.22 13.38
C SER A 65 25.31 0.78 14.05
N ARG A 66 25.23 -0.08 15.06
CA ARG A 66 26.40 -0.67 15.74
C ARG A 66 27.16 -1.65 14.85
N LEU A 67 26.46 -2.43 14.03
CA LEU A 67 27.06 -3.35 13.05
C LEU A 67 27.86 -2.57 11.99
N ALA A 68 27.29 -1.51 11.43
CA ALA A 68 27.98 -0.66 10.45
C ALA A 68 29.23 0.03 11.03
N LEU A 69 29.19 0.44 12.31
CA LEU A 69 30.36 0.97 13.01
C LEU A 69 31.46 -0.11 13.18
N LEU A 70 31.06 -1.34 13.51
CA LEU A 70 31.96 -2.50 13.63
C LEU A 70 32.59 -2.87 12.29
N GLU A 71 31.83 -2.91 11.21
CA GLU A 71 32.34 -3.15 9.84
C GLU A 71 33.33 -2.06 9.42
N ALA A 72 33.07 -0.80 9.75
CA ALA A 72 33.99 0.32 9.49
C ALA A 72 35.29 0.18 10.29
N LEU A 73 35.22 -0.13 11.60
CA LEU A 73 36.39 -0.32 12.46
C LEU A 73 37.24 -1.53 12.02
N VAL A 74 36.61 -2.66 11.69
CA VAL A 74 37.29 -3.85 11.14
C VAL A 74 37.96 -3.52 9.80
N SER A 75 37.29 -2.79 8.92
CA SER A 75 37.85 -2.34 7.64
C SER A 75 39.04 -1.38 7.82
N GLN A 76 39.05 -0.59 8.88
CA GLN A 76 40.15 0.31 9.23
C GLN A 76 41.33 -0.45 9.83
N PHE A 77 41.08 -1.48 10.64
CA PHE A 77 42.10 -2.37 11.20
C PHE A 77 42.81 -3.19 10.11
N ILE A 78 42.06 -3.76 9.16
CA ILE A 78 42.62 -4.49 8.01
C ILE A 78 43.52 -3.60 7.14
N LYS A 79 43.23 -2.30 7.06
CA LYS A 79 44.08 -1.31 6.35
C LYS A 79 45.29 -0.83 7.17
N GLY A 80 45.28 -1.01 8.49
CA GLY A 80 46.38 -0.59 9.37
C GLY A 80 47.51 -1.63 9.51
N ALA A 81 47.28 -2.88 9.10
CA ALA A 81 48.21 -3.98 9.31
C ALA A 81 49.43 -4.01 8.35
N ASP A 82 49.43 -3.21 7.29
CA ASP A 82 50.41 -3.27 6.18
C ASP A 82 51.30 -2.00 6.08
N GLY A 83 51.35 -1.19 7.14
CA GLY A 83 52.06 0.11 7.16
C GLY A 83 52.85 0.35 8.44
N GLY A 84 54.03 -0.25 8.57
CA GLY A 84 54.90 -0.04 9.74
C GLY A 84 55.75 1.23 9.66
N ALA A 85 55.64 2.13 10.65
CA ALA A 85 56.77 2.68 11.43
C ALA A 85 56.37 3.85 12.36
N GLY A 86 56.54 3.65 13.68
CA GLY A 86 57.02 4.68 14.61
C GLY A 86 56.10 5.82 15.05
N THR A 87 55.53 5.72 16.26
CA THR A 87 55.91 6.53 17.44
C THR A 87 55.14 6.08 18.69
N GLY A 88 55.73 6.22 19.87
CA GLY A 88 55.23 5.59 21.10
C GLY A 88 54.09 6.34 21.79
N VAL A 89 52.92 5.70 21.84
CA VAL A 89 51.83 5.87 22.82
C VAL A 89 51.21 4.47 22.92
N GLY A 90 51.15 3.72 24.01
CA GLY A 90 51.14 4.00 25.44
C GLY A 90 50.24 2.90 26.03
N ALA A 91 50.66 2.20 27.10
CA ALA A 91 50.09 0.89 27.49
C ALA A 91 48.55 0.85 27.66
N ASN A 92 47.92 1.99 27.96
CA ASN A 92 46.47 2.13 28.07
C ASN A 92 45.68 1.81 26.77
N HIS A 93 46.32 1.81 25.59
CA HIS A 93 45.61 1.55 24.33
C HIS A 93 45.36 0.06 24.07
N GLU A 94 46.29 -0.82 24.45
CA GLU A 94 46.12 -2.27 24.34
C GLU A 94 45.10 -2.80 25.36
N GLU A 95 45.08 -2.24 26.57
CA GLU A 95 44.13 -2.60 27.63
C GLU A 95 42.68 -2.26 27.21
N GLY A 96 42.45 -1.04 26.71
CA GLY A 96 41.14 -0.63 26.18
C GLY A 96 40.69 -1.43 24.94
N LEU A 97 41.63 -1.87 24.09
CA LEU A 97 41.32 -2.74 22.95
C LEU A 97 40.91 -4.15 23.41
N GLN A 98 41.55 -4.68 24.45
CA GLN A 98 41.24 -5.98 25.06
C GLN A 98 39.87 -5.96 25.75
N GLU A 99 39.52 -4.86 26.44
CA GLU A 99 38.19 -4.65 27.01
C GLU A 99 37.12 -4.56 25.92
N ALA A 100 37.36 -3.78 24.85
CA ALA A 100 36.45 -3.70 23.71
C ALA A 100 36.24 -5.07 23.02
N TYR A 101 37.30 -5.84 22.82
CA TYR A 101 37.23 -7.17 22.22
C TYR A 101 36.47 -8.18 23.09
N THR A 102 36.69 -8.16 24.40
CA THR A 102 35.94 -9.03 25.34
C THR A 102 34.48 -8.62 25.47
N GLN A 103 34.16 -7.32 25.41
CA GLN A 103 32.78 -6.82 25.34
C GLN A 103 32.07 -7.30 24.05
N VAL A 104 32.67 -7.08 22.87
CA VAL A 104 32.11 -7.52 21.58
C VAL A 104 31.91 -9.04 21.55
N THR A 105 32.85 -9.80 22.11
CA THR A 105 32.73 -11.27 22.23
C THR A 105 31.55 -11.68 23.10
N ARG A 106 31.29 -10.97 24.20
CA ARG A 106 30.13 -11.20 25.08
C ARG A 106 28.82 -10.88 24.37
N GLU A 107 28.73 -9.74 23.70
CA GLU A 107 27.53 -9.32 22.95
C GLU A 107 27.20 -10.27 21.79
N ARG A 108 28.22 -10.72 21.04
CA ARG A 108 28.06 -11.76 20.00
C ARG A 108 27.48 -13.05 20.58
N ASN A 109 27.97 -13.50 21.74
CA ASN A 109 27.49 -14.71 22.38
C ASN A 109 26.03 -14.57 22.85
N GLN A 110 25.63 -13.39 23.34
CA GLN A 110 24.24 -13.11 23.70
C GLN A 110 23.33 -13.15 22.46
N LEU A 111 23.70 -12.44 21.38
CA LEU A 111 22.94 -12.42 20.13
C LEU A 111 22.79 -13.83 19.51
N GLN A 112 23.80 -14.69 19.66
CA GLN A 112 23.73 -16.08 19.22
C GLN A 112 22.71 -16.90 20.04
N GLN A 113 22.65 -16.71 21.36
CA GLN A 113 21.65 -17.35 22.22
C GLN A 113 20.23 -16.84 21.94
N ASP A 114 20.08 -15.53 21.70
CA ASP A 114 18.79 -14.91 21.38
C ASP A 114 18.27 -15.40 20.02
N LYS A 115 19.16 -15.54 19.03
CA LYS A 115 18.85 -16.18 17.74
C LYS A 115 18.38 -17.62 17.92
N GLU A 116 19.10 -18.44 18.68
CA GLU A 116 18.72 -19.83 18.97
C GLU A 116 17.42 -19.94 19.77
N HIS A 117 17.04 -18.89 20.52
CA HIS A 117 15.72 -18.80 21.15
C HIS A 117 14.62 -18.46 20.12
N GLN A 118 14.86 -17.49 19.23
CA GLN A 118 13.93 -17.12 18.16
C GLN A 118 13.68 -18.25 17.16
N ASP A 119 14.74 -18.96 16.73
CA ASP A 119 14.63 -20.10 15.82
C ASP A 119 13.76 -21.23 16.43
N ARG A 120 13.83 -21.43 17.75
CA ARG A 120 12.94 -22.36 18.48
C ARG A 120 11.48 -21.88 18.50
N GLN A 121 11.22 -20.59 18.74
CA GLN A 121 9.86 -20.04 18.69
C GLN A 121 9.25 -20.15 17.28
N ILE A 122 10.03 -19.88 16.23
CA ILE A 122 9.61 -20.00 14.83
C ILE A 122 9.24 -21.46 14.51
N GLY A 123 10.08 -22.42 14.92
CA GLY A 123 9.79 -23.85 14.74
C GLY A 123 8.51 -24.30 15.46
N GLU A 124 8.25 -23.79 16.68
CA GLU A 124 7.00 -24.11 17.39
C GLU A 124 5.77 -23.49 16.70
N LEU A 125 5.85 -22.25 16.24
CA LEU A 125 4.78 -21.59 15.48
C LEU A 125 4.47 -22.31 14.16
N GLN A 126 5.50 -22.75 13.44
CA GLN A 126 5.34 -23.56 12.22
C GLN A 126 4.63 -24.89 12.50
N ARG A 127 4.98 -25.58 13.60
CA ARG A 127 4.28 -26.81 14.04
C ARG A 127 2.81 -26.53 14.33
N ARG A 128 2.50 -25.49 15.10
CA ARG A 128 1.11 -25.10 15.42
C ARG A 128 0.30 -24.75 14.16
N LEU A 129 0.91 -24.06 13.19
CA LEU A 129 0.28 -23.75 11.91
C LEU A 129 -0.04 -25.03 11.10
N ALA A 130 0.88 -25.99 11.07
CA ALA A 130 0.68 -27.28 10.40
C ALA A 130 -0.44 -28.11 11.07
N GLU A 131 -0.53 -28.09 12.40
CA GLU A 131 -1.60 -28.74 13.16
C GLU A 131 -2.97 -28.12 12.84
N LEU A 132 -3.08 -26.79 12.84
CA LEU A 132 -4.31 -26.08 12.49
C LEU A 132 -4.73 -26.30 11.02
N ASN A 133 -3.79 -26.31 10.07
CA ASN A 133 -4.11 -26.62 8.68
C ASN A 133 -4.64 -28.05 8.51
N LYS A 134 -4.05 -29.03 9.20
CA LYS A 134 -4.52 -30.42 9.17
C LYS A 134 -5.93 -30.57 9.80
N GLU A 135 -6.22 -29.82 10.86
CA GLU A 135 -7.55 -29.75 11.45
C GLU A 135 -8.57 -29.14 10.46
N ALA A 136 -8.21 -28.05 9.78
CA ALA A 136 -9.06 -27.41 8.77
C ALA A 136 -9.33 -28.32 7.55
N GLU A 137 -8.36 -29.12 7.11
CA GLU A 137 -8.55 -30.12 6.05
C GLU A 137 -9.47 -31.27 6.49
N SER A 138 -9.31 -31.77 7.72
CA SER A 138 -10.20 -32.79 8.31
C SER A 138 -11.66 -32.30 8.39
N LEU A 139 -11.87 -31.07 8.85
CA LEU A 139 -13.19 -30.43 8.91
C LEU A 139 -13.81 -30.24 7.51
N ARG A 140 -13.00 -29.99 6.47
CA ARG A 140 -13.45 -29.91 5.08
C ARG A 140 -13.85 -31.25 4.46
N GLN A 141 -13.29 -32.36 4.94
CA GLN A 141 -13.58 -33.70 4.40
C GLN A 141 -14.74 -34.42 5.10
N THR A 142 -15.27 -33.87 6.20
CA THR A 142 -16.36 -34.48 6.97
C THR A 142 -17.72 -34.23 6.30
N PRO A 143 -18.42 -35.26 5.77
CA PRO A 143 -19.70 -35.05 5.10
C PRO A 143 -20.82 -34.71 6.10
N CYS A 144 -21.67 -33.75 5.77
CA CYS A 144 -22.89 -33.50 6.53
C CYS A 144 -23.89 -34.64 6.30
N LEU A 145 -24.23 -35.40 7.35
CA LEU A 145 -25.33 -36.37 7.31
C LEU A 145 -26.64 -35.64 7.06
N GLN A 146 -27.21 -35.80 5.86
CA GLN A 146 -28.55 -35.33 5.54
C GLN A 146 -29.58 -36.22 6.23
N ALA A 147 -30.45 -35.62 7.03
CA ALA A 147 -31.62 -36.32 7.55
C ALA A 147 -32.64 -36.52 6.43
N HIS A 148 -32.78 -37.75 5.94
CA HIS A 148 -33.84 -38.10 4.99
C HIS A 148 -35.21 -37.89 5.62
N THR A 149 -36.00 -36.97 5.06
CA THR A 149 -37.43 -36.84 5.36
C THR A 149 -38.23 -37.52 4.26
N SER A 150 -38.94 -38.58 4.64
CA SER A 150 -39.75 -39.40 3.72
C SER A 150 -41.24 -39.11 3.90
N GLY A 151 -41.93 -38.88 2.79
CA GLY A 151 -43.39 -39.07 2.68
C GLY A 151 -44.25 -37.92 3.20
N GLY A 152 -45.00 -37.28 2.30
CA GLY A 152 -46.01 -36.28 2.67
C GLY A 152 -47.40 -36.88 2.87
N ALA A 153 -48.29 -36.07 3.45
CA ALA A 153 -49.74 -36.19 3.28
C ALA A 153 -50.34 -34.77 3.33
N GLN A 154 -51.18 -34.44 2.35
CA GLN A 154 -51.96 -33.20 2.35
C GLN A 154 -53.16 -33.37 3.30
N HIS A 155 -53.54 -32.31 4.02
CA HIS A 155 -54.93 -32.14 4.44
C HIS A 155 -55.25 -30.66 4.65
N GLU A 156 -56.21 -30.15 3.87
CA GLU A 156 -56.87 -28.87 4.13
C GLU A 156 -57.90 -29.02 5.25
N ILE A 157 -57.96 -28.06 6.19
CA ILE A 157 -59.22 -27.60 6.81
C ILE A 157 -59.15 -26.07 6.95
N LYS A 158 -60.28 -25.40 6.69
CA LYS A 158 -60.47 -23.93 6.62
C LYS A 158 -60.88 -23.31 7.99
N PRO A 159 -61.01 -21.97 8.12
CA PRO A 159 -60.71 -21.25 9.38
C PRO A 159 -61.93 -20.99 10.29
N ALA A 160 -61.64 -20.49 11.49
CA ALA A 160 -62.60 -19.85 12.40
C ALA A 160 -62.01 -18.55 12.98
N SER A 161 -62.87 -17.59 13.33
CA SER A 161 -62.55 -16.19 13.64
C SER A 161 -62.82 -15.80 15.10
N ASP A 162 -61.87 -15.07 15.72
CA ASP A 162 -61.97 -13.83 16.55
C ASP A 162 -63.21 -13.52 17.43
N PRO A 163 -63.11 -12.65 18.50
CA PRO A 163 -61.97 -12.16 19.31
C PRO A 163 -62.37 -12.13 20.84
N PRO A 164 -62.16 -11.06 21.68
CA PRO A 164 -61.04 -10.14 21.95
C PRO A 164 -60.60 -10.08 23.46
N TYR A 165 -59.38 -9.62 23.79
CA TYR A 165 -59.15 -8.60 24.86
C TYR A 165 -57.75 -7.96 24.83
N SER A 166 -57.61 -6.78 25.45
CA SER A 166 -56.45 -5.87 25.32
C SER A 166 -55.82 -5.40 26.63
N SER A 167 -54.49 -5.17 26.63
CA SER A 167 -53.72 -4.06 27.28
C SER A 167 -52.23 -4.39 27.11
N GLY A 168 -51.36 -3.56 26.52
CA GLY A 168 -50.88 -2.26 27.02
C GLY A 168 -49.62 -2.49 27.89
N SER A 169 -48.44 -1.86 27.73
CA SER A 169 -48.03 -0.63 27.03
C SER A 169 -46.49 -0.65 26.78
N GLY A 170 -45.95 0.19 25.88
CA GLY A 170 -44.49 0.42 25.72
C GLY A 170 -43.96 0.25 24.29
N ALA A 171 -44.32 1.09 23.30
CA ALA A 171 -43.75 2.42 23.05
C ALA A 171 -42.36 2.43 22.37
N TYR A 172 -42.34 2.26 21.04
CA TYR A 172 -41.39 2.93 20.15
C TYR A 172 -42.14 3.49 18.94
N GLN A 173 -41.80 4.71 18.54
CA GLN A 173 -42.53 5.49 17.54
C GLN A 173 -41.65 5.68 16.30
N GLU A 174 -41.94 4.96 15.21
CA GLU A 174 -41.28 5.16 13.92
C GLU A 174 -41.76 6.48 13.29
N MET A 175 -40.92 7.51 13.32
CA MET A 175 -41.11 8.70 12.49
C MET A 175 -40.67 8.38 11.06
N LYS A 176 -41.63 8.15 10.17
CA LYS A 176 -41.40 8.21 8.72
C LYS A 176 -41.04 9.64 8.33
N ALA A 177 -39.83 9.84 7.83
CA ALA A 177 -39.47 11.06 7.13
C ALA A 177 -39.98 10.99 5.69
N GLU A 178 -41.00 11.78 5.35
CA GLU A 178 -41.33 12.07 3.96
C GLU A 178 -40.22 12.93 3.36
N VAL A 179 -39.60 12.44 2.28
CA VAL A 179 -38.70 13.24 1.46
C VAL A 179 -39.56 14.07 0.51
N THR A 180 -39.79 15.33 0.87
CA THR A 180 -40.30 16.32 -0.09
C THR A 180 -39.17 16.66 -1.06
N GLU A 181 -39.27 16.17 -2.29
CA GLU A 181 -38.34 16.52 -3.37
C GLU A 181 -38.43 18.03 -3.66
N VAL A 182 -37.36 18.76 -3.39
CA VAL A 182 -37.24 20.16 -3.81
C VAL A 182 -36.62 20.20 -5.21
N SER A 183 -37.43 20.53 -6.21
CA SER A 183 -36.97 20.63 -7.60
C SER A 183 -35.89 21.71 -7.76
N ALA A 184 -34.68 21.31 -8.14
CA ALA A 184 -33.63 22.24 -8.53
C ALA A 184 -33.94 22.87 -9.91
N PRO A 185 -33.65 24.16 -10.15
CA PRO A 185 -34.01 24.83 -11.40
C PRO A 185 -33.34 24.22 -12.63
N HIS A 186 -34.15 23.80 -13.60
CA HIS A 186 -33.71 23.34 -14.92
C HIS A 186 -33.26 24.52 -15.80
N LEU A 187 -31.99 24.93 -15.70
CA LEU A 187 -31.32 25.80 -16.69
C LEU A 187 -29.80 25.57 -16.67
N ILE A 188 -29.25 24.81 -17.62
CA ILE A 188 -28.19 25.17 -18.60
C ILE A 188 -28.25 24.08 -19.71
N PRO A 189 -28.14 24.41 -21.02
CA PRO A 189 -28.46 23.46 -22.09
C PRO A 189 -27.42 22.35 -22.31
N GLU A 190 -27.87 21.22 -22.85
CA GLU A 190 -27.03 20.20 -23.46
C GLU A 190 -26.37 20.72 -24.75
N GLY A 191 -25.31 21.52 -24.57
CA GLY A 191 -24.43 21.97 -25.65
C GLY A 191 -23.53 20.83 -26.12
N ASN A 192 -23.94 20.12 -27.17
CA ASN A 192 -23.16 19.08 -27.83
C ASN A 192 -21.92 19.68 -28.53
N HIS A 193 -20.87 19.94 -27.75
CA HIS A 193 -19.59 20.47 -28.21
C HIS A 193 -18.45 19.64 -27.62
N ASN A 194 -17.57 19.14 -28.49
CA ASN A 194 -16.39 18.34 -28.15
C ASN A 194 -15.58 18.99 -27.02
N LEU A 195 -15.62 18.42 -25.81
CA LEU A 195 -14.76 18.82 -24.70
C LEU A 195 -13.33 18.30 -24.92
N THR A 196 -12.63 18.80 -25.93
CA THR A 196 -11.17 18.59 -26.14
C THR A 196 -10.31 19.56 -25.32
N GLY A 197 -10.92 20.30 -24.37
CA GLY A 197 -10.26 21.34 -23.59
C GLY A 197 -9.22 20.82 -22.61
N CYS A 198 -7.94 21.03 -22.93
CA CYS A 198 -6.89 21.11 -21.93
C CYS A 198 -7.03 22.39 -21.09
N GLY A 199 -6.63 22.38 -19.82
CA GLY A 199 -6.86 23.48 -18.90
C GLY A 199 -6.03 23.43 -17.63
N GLU A 200 -6.21 24.40 -16.76
CA GLU A 200 -5.65 24.40 -15.40
C GLU A 200 -6.53 23.55 -14.48
N LEU A 201 -5.93 22.78 -13.57
CA LEU A 201 -6.66 22.07 -12.51
C LEU A 201 -7.37 23.08 -11.59
N LEU A 202 -8.70 22.96 -11.46
CA LEU A 202 -9.51 23.78 -10.54
C LEU A 202 -9.83 23.07 -9.22
N SER A 203 -10.15 21.78 -9.29
CA SER A 203 -10.50 20.99 -8.10
C SER A 203 -10.21 19.51 -8.30
N VAL A 204 -9.84 18.85 -7.21
CA VAL A 204 -9.78 17.40 -7.08
C VAL A 204 -11.01 16.93 -6.30
N GLY A 205 -11.65 15.85 -6.76
CA GLY A 205 -12.84 15.26 -6.14
C GLY A 205 -12.54 14.45 -4.88
N GLU A 206 -13.55 13.72 -4.40
CA GLU A 206 -13.42 12.79 -3.29
C GLU A 206 -12.73 11.48 -3.73
N PRO A 207 -11.90 10.83 -2.88
CA PRO A 207 -11.23 9.57 -3.19
C PRO A 207 -12.21 8.39 -3.28
N VAL A 208 -12.27 7.79 -4.46
CA VAL A 208 -13.01 6.55 -4.74
C VAL A 208 -12.06 5.36 -4.63
N LEU A 209 -12.34 4.45 -3.69
CA LEU A 209 -11.56 3.21 -3.53
C LEU A 209 -11.85 2.24 -4.68
N GLN A 210 -10.81 1.82 -5.39
CA GLN A 210 -10.88 0.81 -6.45
C GLN A 210 -10.52 -0.58 -5.94
N ARG A 211 -9.43 -0.67 -5.16
CA ARG A 211 -8.98 -1.90 -4.52
C ARG A 211 -8.20 -1.59 -3.24
N LYS A 212 -8.23 -2.51 -2.27
CA LYS A 212 -7.22 -2.61 -1.21
C LYS A 212 -6.31 -3.81 -1.49
N ALA A 213 -5.00 -3.66 -1.31
CA ALA A 213 -4.07 -4.77 -1.46
C ALA A 213 -4.18 -5.75 -0.27
N ASP A 214 -4.17 -7.04 -0.59
CA ASP A 214 -4.38 -8.14 0.37
C ASP A 214 -3.07 -8.61 1.05
N SER A 215 -1.92 -8.21 0.49
CA SER A 215 -0.58 -8.64 0.90
C SER A 215 0.22 -7.49 1.50
N ILE A 216 1.15 -7.82 2.41
CA ILE A 216 2.16 -6.87 2.92
C ILE A 216 3.04 -6.28 1.80
N THR A 217 3.18 -6.99 0.67
CA THR A 217 3.88 -6.51 -0.54
C THR A 217 3.17 -5.33 -1.23
N GLY A 218 1.89 -5.13 -0.94
CA GLY A 218 1.09 -4.04 -1.48
C GLY A 218 1.10 -2.76 -0.64
N LYS A 219 2.08 -2.54 0.25
CA LYS A 219 2.09 -1.31 1.07
C LYS A 219 2.13 -0.05 0.19
N TYR A 220 3.00 -0.08 -0.80
CA TYR A 220 3.14 0.92 -1.86
C TYR A 220 3.36 0.19 -3.19
N GLY A 221 2.90 0.80 -4.26
CA GLY A 221 2.86 0.18 -5.59
C GLY A 221 2.43 1.18 -6.65
N VAL A 222 2.35 0.68 -7.87
CA VAL A 222 1.88 1.42 -9.04
C VAL A 222 0.62 0.73 -9.54
N TRP A 223 -0.40 1.51 -9.88
CA TRP A 223 -1.59 0.96 -10.53
C TRP A 223 -2.14 1.98 -11.54
N LEU A 224 -2.38 1.53 -12.77
CA LEU A 224 -2.53 2.42 -13.94
C LEU A 224 -3.49 1.82 -14.98
N GLN A 225 -3.94 2.65 -15.90
CA GLN A 225 -4.51 2.26 -17.18
C GLN A 225 -3.76 3.03 -18.28
N ASP A 226 -3.57 2.44 -19.45
CA ASP A 226 -3.00 3.14 -20.61
C ASP A 226 -4.02 4.18 -21.12
N PRO A 227 -3.67 5.47 -21.25
CA PRO A 227 -4.57 6.47 -21.82
C PRO A 227 -4.66 6.41 -23.35
N GLU A 228 -3.67 5.84 -24.04
CA GLU A 228 -3.61 5.76 -25.52
C GLU A 228 -3.14 4.38 -26.02
N PRO A 229 -3.81 3.27 -25.66
CA PRO A 229 -3.50 1.96 -26.24
C PRO A 229 -3.73 1.97 -27.75
N GLN A 230 -2.83 1.36 -28.50
CA GLN A 230 -2.83 1.33 -29.97
C GLN A 230 -3.21 -0.05 -30.53
N GLY A 231 -2.98 -1.12 -29.77
CA GLY A 231 -3.29 -2.49 -30.14
C GLY A 231 -4.74 -2.91 -29.89
N THR A 232 -5.07 -4.12 -30.34
CA THR A 232 -6.39 -4.76 -30.11
C THR A 232 -6.43 -5.66 -28.88
N TYR A 233 -5.29 -5.95 -28.25
CA TYR A 233 -5.17 -6.90 -27.14
C TYR A 233 -5.47 -6.29 -25.77
N TYR A 234 -5.09 -5.02 -25.58
CA TYR A 234 -5.35 -4.26 -24.37
C TYR A 234 -6.18 -3.02 -24.73
N THR A 235 -6.96 -2.53 -23.78
CA THR A 235 -7.88 -1.40 -24.01
C THR A 235 -7.67 -0.34 -22.93
N ASN A 236 -8.33 0.82 -23.09
CA ASN A 236 -8.32 1.88 -22.07
C ASN A 236 -9.03 1.49 -20.75
N LYS A 237 -9.58 0.27 -20.68
CA LYS A 237 -10.09 -0.36 -19.45
C LYS A 237 -9.04 -1.23 -18.75
N THR A 238 -8.05 -1.76 -19.47
CA THR A 238 -7.06 -2.70 -18.95
C THR A 238 -6.25 -2.06 -17.83
N VAL A 239 -6.34 -2.63 -16.63
CA VAL A 239 -5.64 -2.16 -15.43
C VAL A 239 -4.33 -2.91 -15.27
N TRP A 240 -3.27 -2.17 -14.99
CA TRP A 240 -1.92 -2.67 -14.75
C TRP A 240 -1.54 -2.41 -13.30
N ARG A 241 -0.87 -3.36 -12.63
CA ARG A 241 -0.41 -3.21 -11.24
C ARG A 241 1.01 -3.72 -11.06
N ILE A 242 1.80 -3.01 -10.25
CA ILE A 242 3.12 -3.42 -9.76
C ILE A 242 3.14 -3.25 -8.24
N ASP A 243 3.41 -4.33 -7.51
CA ASP A 243 3.67 -4.29 -6.07
C ASP A 243 5.13 -3.84 -5.85
N ALA A 244 5.36 -2.62 -5.36
CA ALA A 244 6.71 -2.02 -5.30
C ALA A 244 7.50 -2.37 -4.02
N VAL A 245 6.97 -3.25 -3.15
CA VAL A 245 7.67 -3.75 -1.96
C VAL A 245 8.38 -5.07 -2.30
N GLY A 246 9.69 -5.02 -2.53
CA GLY A 246 10.50 -6.22 -2.72
C GLY A 246 11.96 -5.93 -3.05
N LYS A 247 12.81 -6.96 -2.99
CA LYS A 247 14.22 -6.83 -3.43
C LYS A 247 14.39 -6.93 -4.94
N ASP A 248 13.47 -7.57 -5.66
CA ASP A 248 13.55 -7.82 -7.11
C ASP A 248 12.14 -7.69 -7.73
N VAL A 249 11.61 -6.47 -7.75
CA VAL A 249 10.26 -6.17 -8.25
C VAL A 249 10.24 -6.31 -9.77
N ARG A 250 9.64 -7.40 -10.27
CA ARG A 250 9.54 -7.71 -11.71
C ARG A 250 8.12 -8.10 -12.17
N GLN A 251 7.17 -8.27 -11.26
CA GLN A 251 5.83 -8.74 -11.62
C GLN A 251 4.94 -7.56 -12.01
N LEU A 252 4.48 -7.60 -13.26
CA LEU A 252 3.47 -6.70 -13.80
C LEU A 252 2.17 -7.48 -13.95
N PHE A 253 1.19 -7.20 -13.09
CA PHE A 253 -0.11 -7.84 -13.09
C PHE A 253 -1.04 -7.09 -14.05
N ALA A 254 -1.69 -7.82 -14.96
CA ALA A 254 -2.68 -7.29 -15.89
C ALA A 254 -4.09 -7.75 -15.48
N TYR A 255 -5.05 -6.85 -15.59
CA TYR A 255 -6.47 -7.08 -15.37
C TYR A 255 -7.25 -6.54 -16.55
N GLU A 256 -8.25 -7.29 -17.01
CA GLU A 256 -9.08 -6.94 -18.16
C GLU A 256 -9.77 -5.58 -18.01
N ASP A 257 -10.32 -5.33 -16.82
CA ASP A 257 -10.97 -4.08 -16.44
C ASP A 257 -10.93 -3.83 -14.91
N THR A 258 -11.59 -2.75 -14.49
CA THR A 258 -11.71 -2.34 -13.09
C THR A 258 -12.54 -3.33 -12.24
N ASP A 259 -13.48 -4.07 -12.83
CA ASP A 259 -14.31 -5.05 -12.13
C ASP A 259 -13.48 -6.31 -11.80
N GLN A 260 -12.74 -6.84 -12.76
CA GLN A 260 -11.76 -7.91 -12.54
C GLN A 260 -10.65 -7.48 -11.56
N PHE A 261 -10.17 -6.24 -11.66
CA PHE A 261 -9.23 -5.65 -10.70
C PHE A 261 -9.80 -5.57 -9.28
N SER A 262 -11.07 -5.22 -9.11
CA SER A 262 -11.74 -5.18 -7.79
C SER A 262 -11.86 -6.57 -7.15
N ARG A 263 -12.01 -7.64 -7.95
CA ARG A 263 -11.93 -9.04 -7.47
C ARG A 263 -10.51 -9.47 -7.13
N GLY A 264 -9.53 -9.08 -7.93
CA GLY A 264 -8.10 -9.27 -7.63
C GLY A 264 -7.43 -10.45 -8.32
N PHE A 265 -8.16 -11.17 -9.18
CA PHE A 265 -7.62 -12.24 -10.01
C PHE A 265 -7.10 -11.65 -11.33
N PRO A 266 -5.78 -11.57 -11.55
CA PRO A 266 -5.23 -11.02 -12.79
C PRO A 266 -5.49 -11.97 -13.96
N MET A 267 -5.82 -11.42 -15.13
CA MET A 267 -5.89 -12.20 -16.38
C MET A 267 -4.51 -12.69 -16.83
N LYS A 268 -3.43 -11.97 -16.46
CA LYS A 268 -2.06 -12.28 -16.86
C LYS A 268 -1.06 -11.69 -15.86
N VAL A 269 0.10 -12.33 -15.72
CA VAL A 269 1.27 -11.77 -15.01
C VAL A 269 2.45 -11.78 -15.98
N LEU A 270 2.98 -10.61 -16.29
CA LEU A 270 4.19 -10.44 -17.09
C LEU A 270 5.40 -10.35 -16.16
N LEU A 271 6.52 -10.94 -16.58
CA LEU A 271 7.79 -10.86 -15.87
C LEU A 271 8.72 -9.87 -16.58
N LEU A 272 8.97 -8.74 -15.94
CA LEU A 272 9.85 -7.71 -16.47
C LEU A 272 11.32 -8.21 -16.54
N PRO A 273 12.04 -7.93 -17.64
CA PRO A 273 13.39 -8.45 -17.87
C PRO A 273 14.41 -7.87 -16.89
N GLU A 274 14.18 -6.66 -16.40
CA GLU A 274 15.01 -5.96 -15.44
C GLU A 274 14.10 -5.37 -14.34
N PRO A 275 14.52 -5.39 -13.05
CA PRO A 275 13.65 -5.00 -11.95
C PRO A 275 13.38 -3.49 -11.89
N VAL A 276 12.22 -3.14 -11.35
CA VAL A 276 11.76 -1.77 -11.13
C VAL A 276 12.41 -1.18 -9.86
N GLU A 277 12.79 0.09 -9.88
CA GLU A 277 13.36 0.79 -8.71
C GLU A 277 12.30 1.19 -7.66
N SER A 278 11.16 1.75 -8.10
CA SER A 278 10.20 2.42 -7.22
C SER A 278 8.80 2.58 -7.86
N THR A 279 7.96 3.46 -7.30
CA THR A 279 6.58 3.71 -7.70
C THR A 279 6.38 4.65 -8.91
N GLY A 280 7.46 5.17 -9.50
CA GLY A 280 7.42 6.13 -10.62
C GLY A 280 7.43 5.51 -12.01
N ALA A 281 6.59 4.50 -12.24
CA ALA A 281 6.42 3.85 -13.55
C ALA A 281 5.09 4.28 -14.17
N THR A 282 4.99 4.29 -15.51
CA THR A 282 3.79 4.74 -16.23
C THR A 282 3.47 3.88 -17.45
N MET A 283 2.21 3.89 -17.92
CA MET A 283 1.72 3.14 -19.07
C MET A 283 1.33 4.10 -20.20
N TYR A 284 1.82 3.86 -21.41
CA TYR A 284 1.50 4.66 -22.59
C TYR A 284 1.73 3.86 -23.87
N ARG A 285 0.76 3.85 -24.79
CA ARG A 285 0.90 3.27 -26.14
C ARG A 285 1.45 1.84 -26.12
N ASP A 286 0.76 0.99 -25.36
CA ASP A 286 1.07 -0.44 -25.16
C ASP A 286 2.48 -0.72 -24.62
N SER A 287 3.07 0.27 -23.93
CA SER A 287 4.38 0.16 -23.31
C SER A 287 4.34 0.57 -21.83
N LEU A 288 4.96 -0.25 -20.98
CA LEU A 288 5.36 0.15 -19.64
C LEU A 288 6.67 0.93 -19.72
N TYR A 289 6.69 2.14 -19.16
CA TYR A 289 7.88 2.94 -18.96
C TYR A 289 8.25 2.92 -17.49
N TYR A 290 9.49 2.53 -17.16
CA TYR A 290 9.92 2.41 -15.76
C TYR A 290 11.41 2.66 -15.57
N GLN A 291 11.78 3.05 -14.34
CA GLN A 291 13.17 3.16 -13.92
C GLN A 291 13.73 1.78 -13.55
N ARG A 292 14.86 1.42 -14.16
CA ARG A 292 15.65 0.23 -13.83
C ARG A 292 16.29 0.37 -12.45
N LYS A 293 16.19 -0.69 -11.64
CA LYS A 293 16.74 -0.74 -10.27
C LYS A 293 18.21 -0.34 -10.17
N HIS A 294 18.55 0.43 -9.12
CA HIS A 294 19.89 0.96 -8.81
C HIS A 294 20.54 1.75 -9.95
N SER A 295 19.76 2.41 -10.80
CA SER A 295 20.29 3.18 -11.93
C SER A 295 19.38 4.34 -12.33
N ARG A 296 19.91 5.26 -13.14
CA ARG A 296 19.13 6.31 -13.82
C ARG A 296 18.58 5.89 -15.19
N THR A 297 18.66 4.59 -15.51
CA THR A 297 18.25 4.04 -16.80
C THR A 297 16.74 3.90 -16.85
N LEU A 298 16.12 4.55 -17.83
CA LEU A 298 14.73 4.35 -18.21
C LEU A 298 14.63 3.14 -19.15
N ILE A 299 13.58 2.35 -19.01
CA ILE A 299 13.25 1.21 -19.87
C ILE A 299 11.86 1.41 -20.45
N ARG A 300 11.72 1.17 -21.76
CA ARG A 300 10.45 0.93 -22.44
C ARG A 300 10.28 -0.58 -22.64
N TYR A 301 9.25 -1.16 -22.05
CA TYR A 301 8.86 -2.55 -22.22
C TYR A 301 7.50 -2.64 -22.89
N SER A 302 7.43 -3.23 -24.09
CA SER A 302 6.18 -3.44 -24.82
C SER A 302 5.41 -4.59 -24.20
N VAL A 303 4.18 -4.35 -23.76
CA VAL A 303 3.32 -5.40 -23.17
C VAL A 303 2.64 -6.28 -24.23
N VAL A 304 2.69 -5.87 -25.50
CA VAL A 304 2.14 -6.60 -26.66
C VAL A 304 3.16 -7.59 -27.24
N SER A 305 4.43 -7.19 -27.35
CA SER A 305 5.53 -8.08 -27.78
C SER A 305 6.29 -8.72 -26.62
N GLU A 306 5.91 -8.39 -25.38
CA GLU A 306 6.50 -8.89 -24.12
C GLU A 306 8.02 -8.70 -24.03
N SER A 307 8.53 -7.64 -24.67
CA SER A 307 9.96 -7.41 -24.91
C SER A 307 10.41 -6.01 -24.51
N LEU A 308 11.67 -5.90 -24.09
CA LEU A 308 12.34 -4.61 -23.93
C LEU A 308 12.56 -3.99 -25.31
N VAL A 309 12.05 -2.77 -25.53
CA VAL A 309 12.09 -2.07 -26.82
C VAL A 309 13.25 -1.08 -26.85
N SER A 310 13.37 -0.23 -25.83
CA SER A 310 14.42 0.78 -25.73
C SER A 310 14.87 1.00 -24.28
N ARG A 311 16.09 1.51 -24.12
CA ARG A 311 16.70 1.86 -22.84
C ARG A 311 17.49 3.16 -23.00
N LEU A 312 17.44 4.05 -22.00
CA LEU A 312 18.20 5.29 -22.03
C LEU A 312 18.59 5.74 -20.61
N ASP A 313 19.85 6.11 -20.42
CA ASP A 313 20.32 6.74 -19.18
C ASP A 313 19.86 8.20 -19.14
N LEU A 314 18.95 8.54 -18.22
CA LEU A 314 18.42 9.89 -18.10
C LEU A 314 19.55 10.87 -17.69
N PRO A 315 19.91 11.87 -18.52
CA PRO A 315 21.13 12.64 -18.31
C PRO A 315 21.17 13.38 -16.97
N GLN A 316 22.26 13.19 -16.23
CA GLN A 316 22.52 13.82 -14.91
C GLN A 316 21.46 13.55 -13.82
N ALA A 317 20.50 12.67 -14.07
CA ALA A 317 19.48 12.34 -13.09
C ALA A 317 20.08 11.65 -11.86
N SER A 318 19.68 12.16 -10.70
CA SER A 318 19.88 11.49 -9.43
C SER A 318 18.98 10.26 -9.32
N TYR A 319 19.44 9.28 -8.56
CA TYR A 319 18.75 7.99 -8.38
C TYR A 319 19.15 7.37 -7.03
N HIS A 320 18.36 6.40 -6.58
CA HIS A 320 18.62 5.60 -5.39
C HIS A 320 18.71 6.40 -4.08
N GLY A 321 17.72 7.27 -3.82
CA GLY A 321 17.55 8.00 -2.56
C GLY A 321 18.39 9.28 -2.45
N GLN A 322 18.95 9.78 -3.55
CA GLN A 322 19.71 11.03 -3.61
C GLN A 322 18.81 12.28 -3.56
N HIS A 323 17.70 12.26 -4.28
CA HIS A 323 16.70 13.33 -4.32
C HIS A 323 15.26 12.77 -4.37
N PRO A 324 14.83 12.00 -3.35
CA PRO A 324 13.48 11.48 -3.28
C PRO A 324 12.43 12.58 -3.01
N TYR A 325 11.15 12.22 -3.11
CA TYR A 325 10.07 13.00 -2.52
C TYR A 325 10.11 12.99 -0.98
N SER A 326 9.27 13.80 -0.34
CA SER A 326 9.28 14.02 1.12
C SER A 326 9.00 12.76 1.97
N TRP A 327 8.52 11.67 1.37
CA TRP A 327 8.30 10.39 2.05
C TRP A 327 9.47 9.40 1.92
N GLY A 328 10.52 9.79 1.20
CA GLY A 328 11.72 8.98 0.99
C GLY A 328 11.54 7.91 -0.08
N GLY A 329 12.09 6.73 0.19
CA GLY A 329 12.20 5.64 -0.79
C GLY A 329 13.15 5.99 -1.94
N TYR A 330 13.07 5.24 -3.03
CA TYR A 330 13.89 5.43 -4.24
C TYR A 330 13.10 6.21 -5.31
N THR A 331 12.41 7.26 -4.88
CA THR A 331 11.44 8.04 -5.69
C THR A 331 12.11 9.13 -6.52
N ASP A 332 13.40 9.02 -6.82
CA ASP A 332 14.20 10.08 -7.43
C ASP A 332 13.74 10.45 -8.85
N ILE A 333 13.32 9.44 -9.62
CA ILE A 333 12.82 9.56 -10.99
C ILE A 333 11.38 9.05 -11.01
N ASP A 334 10.51 9.84 -11.62
CA ASP A 334 9.08 9.63 -11.61
C ASP A 334 8.53 9.93 -13.02
N LEU A 335 7.87 8.95 -13.64
CA LEU A 335 7.45 9.03 -15.04
C LEU A 335 5.96 9.33 -15.10
N ALA A 336 5.58 10.35 -15.86
CA ALA A 336 4.20 10.81 -15.98
C ALA A 336 3.78 10.92 -17.45
N VAL A 337 2.47 10.82 -17.69
CA VAL A 337 1.87 10.96 -19.02
C VAL A 337 0.75 11.99 -18.95
N ASP A 338 0.66 12.85 -19.96
CA ASP A 338 -0.47 13.75 -20.13
C ASP A 338 -0.80 13.98 -21.61
N GLN A 339 -1.67 14.95 -21.91
CA GLN A 339 -2.09 15.30 -23.27
C GLN A 339 -0.95 15.74 -24.21
N GLN A 340 0.26 16.00 -23.69
CA GLN A 340 1.46 16.36 -24.47
C GLN A 340 2.47 15.20 -24.56
N GLY A 341 2.14 14.02 -24.01
CA GLY A 341 2.92 12.80 -24.13
C GLY A 341 3.64 12.39 -22.84
N LEU A 342 4.84 11.82 -23.00
CA LEU A 342 5.62 11.21 -21.93
C LEU A 342 6.60 12.22 -21.29
N TRP A 343 6.69 12.18 -19.96
CA TRP A 343 7.50 13.08 -19.15
C TRP A 343 8.30 12.31 -18.08
N ALA A 344 9.46 12.85 -17.71
CA ALA A 344 10.20 12.47 -16.51
C ALA A 344 10.29 13.65 -15.54
N ILE A 345 9.94 13.40 -14.28
CA ILE A 345 10.03 14.31 -13.14
C ILE A 345 11.13 13.79 -12.24
N TYR A 346 12.22 14.55 -12.09
CA TYR A 346 13.41 14.10 -11.37
C TYR A 346 14.16 15.29 -10.75
N SER A 347 15.40 15.07 -10.31
CA SER A 347 16.29 16.11 -9.82
C SER A 347 17.74 15.78 -10.21
N THR A 348 18.61 16.77 -10.16
CA THR A 348 20.05 16.64 -10.44
C THR A 348 20.87 17.37 -9.37
N HIS A 349 22.15 17.02 -9.23
CA HIS A 349 23.07 17.78 -8.37
C HIS A 349 23.25 19.23 -8.85
N LYS A 350 23.18 19.49 -10.17
CA LYS A 350 23.24 20.84 -10.74
C LYS A 350 22.07 21.70 -10.29
N ALA A 351 20.86 21.14 -10.29
CA ALA A 351 19.62 21.78 -9.83
C ALA A 351 19.50 21.84 -8.29
N LYS A 352 20.49 21.37 -7.54
CA LYS A 352 20.56 21.44 -6.06
C LYS A 352 19.31 20.89 -5.35
N GLY A 353 18.74 19.80 -5.88
CA GLY A 353 17.52 19.18 -5.34
C GLY A 353 16.21 19.78 -5.82
N ALA A 354 16.23 20.75 -6.73
CA ALA A 354 15.03 21.26 -7.38
C ALA A 354 14.50 20.29 -8.45
N ILE A 355 13.18 20.25 -8.63
CA ILE A 355 12.53 19.39 -9.62
C ILE A 355 12.95 19.87 -11.01
N VAL A 356 13.47 18.93 -11.80
CA VAL A 356 13.67 19.03 -13.24
C VAL A 356 12.59 18.20 -13.92
N ILE A 357 11.93 18.81 -14.90
CA ILE A 357 10.93 18.15 -15.75
C ILE A 357 11.58 17.98 -17.13
N SER A 358 11.50 16.80 -17.74
CA SER A 358 11.93 16.57 -19.12
C SER A 358 10.81 15.93 -19.93
N GLN A 359 10.52 16.49 -21.11
CA GLN A 359 9.64 15.83 -22.09
C GLN A 359 10.48 14.80 -22.85
N LEU A 360 9.97 13.57 -22.93
CA LEU A 360 10.67 12.46 -23.57
C LEU A 360 10.08 12.15 -24.95
N ASP A 361 10.91 11.59 -25.82
CA ASP A 361 10.40 10.80 -26.93
C ASP A 361 9.84 9.45 -26.41
N PRO A 362 8.58 9.08 -26.70
CA PRO A 362 8.04 7.81 -26.23
C PRO A 362 8.67 6.60 -26.93
N ASP A 363 9.30 6.77 -28.10
CA ASP A 363 9.92 5.67 -28.81
C ASP A 363 11.41 5.50 -28.45
N THR A 364 12.19 6.58 -28.51
CA THR A 364 13.65 6.54 -28.22
C THR A 364 14.02 6.78 -26.76
N LEU A 365 13.09 7.28 -25.93
CA LEU A 365 13.31 7.78 -24.56
C LEU A 365 14.18 9.06 -24.48
N GLU A 366 14.62 9.62 -25.61
CA GLU A 366 15.50 10.79 -25.62
C GLU A 366 14.80 12.04 -25.07
N VAL A 367 15.58 12.87 -24.37
CA VAL A 367 15.10 14.13 -23.80
C VAL A 367 14.93 15.16 -24.93
N LYS A 368 13.67 15.53 -25.22
CA LYS A 368 13.33 16.56 -26.22
C LYS A 368 13.60 17.97 -25.69
N LYS A 369 13.23 18.21 -24.43
CA LYS A 369 13.39 19.50 -23.74
C LYS A 369 13.32 19.29 -22.24
N SER A 370 14.02 20.13 -21.48
CA SER A 370 14.03 20.13 -20.01
C SER A 370 13.70 21.51 -19.45
N TRP A 371 13.14 21.53 -18.24
CA TRP A 371 12.83 22.71 -17.45
C TRP A 371 13.29 22.49 -16.00
N GLU A 372 14.05 23.43 -15.45
CA GLU A 372 14.41 23.46 -14.04
C GLU A 372 13.39 24.34 -13.29
N THR A 373 12.79 23.81 -12.23
CA THR A 373 11.84 24.56 -11.38
C THR A 373 12.55 25.13 -10.15
N HIS A 374 11.85 25.95 -9.36
CA HIS A 374 12.34 26.39 -8.04
C HIS A 374 11.81 25.53 -6.87
N ILE A 375 11.13 24.41 -7.16
CA ILE A 375 10.47 23.56 -6.15
C ILE A 375 11.45 22.44 -5.76
N ARG A 376 11.78 22.31 -4.47
CA ARG A 376 12.67 21.23 -4.00
C ARG A 376 11.92 19.89 -3.92
N LYS A 377 12.43 18.85 -4.58
CA LYS A 377 11.72 17.55 -4.70
C LYS A 377 11.42 16.91 -3.33
N HIS A 378 12.36 17.00 -2.39
CA HIS A 378 12.18 16.49 -1.02
C HIS A 378 11.18 17.28 -0.15
N THR A 379 10.69 18.45 -0.61
CA THR A 379 9.71 19.26 0.14
C THR A 379 8.27 19.01 -0.28
N VAL A 380 8.05 18.19 -1.32
CA VAL A 380 6.73 17.80 -1.81
C VAL A 380 6.57 16.28 -1.76
N ALA A 381 5.33 15.84 -1.59
CA ALA A 381 4.98 14.45 -1.38
C ALA A 381 4.96 13.61 -2.66
N ASN A 382 4.49 14.22 -3.75
CA ASN A 382 4.36 13.60 -5.06
C ASN A 382 4.16 14.71 -6.12
N ALA A 383 4.22 14.38 -7.41
CA ALA A 383 3.90 15.32 -8.48
C ALA A 383 3.37 14.61 -9.72
N PHE A 384 2.53 15.30 -10.50
CA PHE A 384 1.97 14.78 -11.75
C PHE A 384 1.98 15.85 -12.84
N MET A 385 1.95 15.40 -14.11
CA MET A 385 1.79 16.26 -15.28
C MET A 385 0.32 16.34 -15.70
N LEU A 386 -0.13 17.53 -16.07
CA LEU A 386 -1.47 17.77 -16.60
C LEU A 386 -1.44 18.97 -17.57
N CYS A 387 -1.76 18.75 -18.84
CA CYS A 387 -1.75 19.78 -19.89
C CYS A 387 -0.44 20.57 -20.02
N GLY A 388 0.71 19.90 -19.87
CA GLY A 388 2.06 20.50 -19.88
C GLY A 388 2.39 21.27 -18.60
N ARG A 389 1.66 21.05 -17.51
CA ARG A 389 1.90 21.68 -16.20
C ARG A 389 2.23 20.62 -15.16
N LEU A 390 3.32 20.82 -14.45
CA LEU A 390 3.64 20.05 -13.25
C LEU A 390 2.78 20.57 -12.10
N TYR A 391 2.11 19.68 -11.39
CA TYR A 391 1.42 19.95 -10.13
C TYR A 391 2.05 19.12 -9.01
N THR A 392 2.23 19.70 -7.82
CA THR A 392 2.83 19.00 -6.67
C THR A 392 1.86 18.84 -5.51
N LEU A 393 1.90 17.68 -4.85
CA LEU A 393 1.17 17.37 -3.62
C LEU A 393 1.99 17.82 -2.39
N ALA A 394 1.38 18.53 -1.44
CA ALA A 394 2.10 19.10 -0.30
C ALA A 394 2.50 18.07 0.77
N SER A 395 1.63 17.12 1.11
CA SER A 395 1.90 16.14 2.19
C SER A 395 1.38 14.74 1.86
N TYR A 396 2.25 13.75 2.02
CA TYR A 396 1.91 12.33 1.89
C TYR A 396 1.21 11.79 3.14
N ALA A 397 1.34 12.46 4.29
CA ALA A 397 0.92 11.94 5.60
C ALA A 397 -0.34 12.61 6.16
N ALA A 398 -0.57 13.89 5.85
CA ALA A 398 -1.75 14.61 6.31
C ALA A 398 -3.01 14.10 5.59
N PRO A 399 -4.14 13.84 6.31
CA PRO A 399 -5.38 13.34 5.70
C PRO A 399 -6.09 14.39 4.83
N HIS A 400 -5.91 15.67 5.20
CA HIS A 400 -6.28 16.82 4.37
C HIS A 400 -4.98 17.54 4.03
N THR A 401 -4.75 17.77 2.75
CA THR A 401 -3.57 18.44 2.21
C THR A 401 -3.96 19.24 0.98
N THR A 402 -2.99 19.73 0.21
CA THR A 402 -3.24 20.55 -0.97
C THR A 402 -2.33 20.16 -2.12
N ILE A 403 -2.80 20.40 -3.34
CA ILE A 403 -1.89 20.67 -4.45
C ILE A 403 -1.37 22.10 -4.22
N ASN A 404 -0.07 22.26 -4.02
CA ASN A 404 0.54 23.49 -3.48
C ASN A 404 1.38 24.30 -4.48
N HIS A 405 1.87 23.68 -5.55
CA HIS A 405 2.55 24.38 -6.63
C HIS A 405 2.02 23.93 -7.99
N VAL A 406 2.11 24.84 -8.96
CA VAL A 406 1.99 24.56 -10.39
C VAL A 406 3.19 25.18 -11.12
N PHE A 407 3.76 24.47 -12.09
CA PHE A 407 4.77 24.99 -13.00
C PHE A 407 4.35 24.72 -14.45
N ASP A 408 4.24 25.79 -15.24
CA ASP A 408 3.82 25.71 -16.64
C ASP A 408 5.03 25.62 -17.57
N THR A 409 5.15 24.54 -18.33
CA THR A 409 6.28 24.30 -19.24
C THR A 409 6.22 25.15 -20.51
N ALA A 410 5.06 25.68 -20.90
CA ALA A 410 4.93 26.57 -22.04
C ALA A 410 5.51 27.96 -21.74
N THR A 411 5.27 28.49 -20.53
CA THR A 411 5.79 29.80 -20.10
C THR A 411 7.12 29.70 -19.33
N GLY A 412 7.45 28.54 -18.78
CA GLY A 412 8.61 28.34 -17.90
C GLY A 412 8.43 28.95 -16.49
N THR A 413 7.19 29.26 -16.09
CA THR A 413 6.90 29.95 -14.82
C THR A 413 6.17 29.06 -13.82
N GLY A 414 6.62 29.07 -12.56
CA GLY A 414 5.93 28.43 -11.44
C GLY A 414 5.22 29.42 -10.52
N ARG A 415 4.11 28.99 -9.91
CA ARG A 415 3.40 29.72 -8.84
C ARG A 415 2.86 28.78 -7.77
N THR A 416 2.60 29.34 -6.59
CA THR A 416 1.85 28.65 -5.54
C THR A 416 0.37 28.56 -5.88
N VAL A 417 -0.26 27.48 -5.45
CA VAL A 417 -1.71 27.23 -5.50
C VAL A 417 -2.14 26.61 -4.17
N SER A 418 -3.45 26.48 -3.95
CA SER A 418 -3.99 25.82 -2.76
C SER A 418 -5.28 25.09 -3.12
N ILE A 419 -5.15 24.02 -3.91
CA ILE A 419 -6.30 23.20 -4.32
C ILE A 419 -6.45 22.08 -3.28
N PRO A 420 -7.59 21.95 -2.59
CA PRO A 420 -7.77 20.90 -1.58
C PRO A 420 -7.57 19.50 -2.15
N PHE A 421 -6.91 18.63 -1.38
CA PHE A 421 -6.70 17.22 -1.70
C PHE A 421 -6.94 16.37 -0.45
N LYS A 422 -7.73 15.29 -0.58
CA LYS A 422 -8.14 14.43 0.54
C LYS A 422 -7.45 13.06 0.47
N ASN A 423 -6.31 12.98 1.15
CA ASN A 423 -5.46 11.80 1.26
C ASN A 423 -6.02 10.82 2.31
N LYS A 424 -7.13 10.15 1.97
CA LYS A 424 -8.01 9.45 2.92
C LYS A 424 -7.32 8.38 3.74
N TYR A 425 -6.45 7.56 3.15
CA TYR A 425 -5.78 6.45 3.85
C TYR A 425 -4.38 6.80 4.35
N ARG A 426 -3.91 8.03 4.05
CA ARG A 426 -2.57 8.56 4.34
C ARG A 426 -1.46 7.76 3.68
N TYR A 427 -0.22 8.22 3.81
CA TYR A 427 0.95 7.65 3.16
C TYR A 427 0.76 7.48 1.64
N ASN A 428 0.46 8.58 0.95
CA ASN A 428 0.43 8.63 -0.51
C ASN A 428 1.84 8.34 -1.06
N SER A 429 1.97 7.26 -1.83
CA SER A 429 3.23 6.77 -2.41
C SER A 429 3.27 6.84 -3.94
N MET A 430 2.14 7.13 -4.58
CA MET A 430 1.98 7.26 -6.03
C MET A 430 0.81 8.21 -6.30
N LEU A 431 0.94 9.09 -7.29
CA LEU A 431 -0.10 10.02 -7.73
C LEU A 431 0.12 10.39 -9.20
N ASP A 432 -0.56 9.70 -10.10
CA ASP A 432 -0.47 9.91 -11.56
C ASP A 432 -1.76 10.48 -12.15
N TYR A 433 -1.65 11.11 -13.31
CA TYR A 433 -2.81 11.57 -14.08
C TYR A 433 -3.04 10.67 -15.30
N ASN A 434 -4.28 10.27 -15.54
CA ASN A 434 -4.69 9.62 -16.79
C ASN A 434 -5.58 10.60 -17.59
N HIS A 435 -5.09 11.05 -18.74
CA HIS A 435 -5.77 12.07 -19.54
C HIS A 435 -7.01 11.57 -20.30
N ALA A 436 -7.09 10.27 -20.58
CA ALA A 436 -8.26 9.67 -21.22
C ALA A 436 -9.45 9.59 -20.25
N GLN A 437 -9.19 9.18 -19.00
CA GLN A 437 -10.20 9.05 -17.95
C GLN A 437 -10.47 10.35 -17.18
N ARG A 438 -9.56 11.34 -17.28
CA ARG A 438 -9.57 12.60 -16.50
C ARG A 438 -9.67 12.36 -14.99
N LYS A 439 -8.85 11.44 -14.50
CA LYS A 439 -8.74 11.08 -13.09
C LYS A 439 -7.29 11.09 -12.66
N LEU A 440 -7.06 11.41 -11.39
CA LEU A 440 -5.82 11.08 -10.71
C LEU A 440 -5.92 9.66 -10.15
N TYR A 441 -4.87 8.88 -10.32
CA TYR A 441 -4.68 7.53 -9.83
C TYR A 441 -3.69 7.62 -8.69
N ALA A 442 -3.97 7.02 -7.54
CA ALA A 442 -3.08 7.10 -6.40
C ALA A 442 -2.98 5.78 -5.63
N TRP A 443 -1.85 5.60 -4.96
CA TRP A 443 -1.65 4.54 -3.98
C TRP A 443 -1.41 5.16 -2.61
N ASP A 444 -2.36 5.02 -1.67
CA ASP A 444 -2.24 5.51 -0.30
C ASP A 444 -2.39 4.37 0.73
N ASN A 445 -1.25 3.96 1.30
CA ASN A 445 -1.14 2.91 2.34
C ASN A 445 -2.00 1.66 2.09
N PHE A 446 -1.62 0.82 1.12
CA PHE A 446 -2.37 -0.35 0.61
C PHE A 446 -3.65 -0.07 -0.20
N HIS A 447 -4.10 1.17 -0.33
CA HIS A 447 -5.33 1.49 -1.06
C HIS A 447 -5.02 2.06 -2.45
N MET A 448 -5.65 1.51 -3.47
CA MET A 448 -5.63 1.98 -4.85
C MET A 448 -6.90 2.81 -5.05
N VAL A 449 -6.73 4.12 -5.21
CA VAL A 449 -7.83 5.10 -5.20
C VAL A 449 -7.78 6.02 -6.41
N THR A 450 -8.94 6.48 -6.88
CA THR A 450 -9.05 7.51 -7.92
C THR A 450 -9.69 8.79 -7.40
N TYR A 451 -9.36 9.90 -8.06
CA TYR A 451 -9.99 11.19 -7.86
C TYR A 451 -10.44 11.75 -9.21
N ASP A 452 -11.69 12.17 -9.33
CA ASP A 452 -12.13 12.97 -10.47
C ASP A 452 -11.47 14.35 -10.45
N VAL A 453 -11.06 14.88 -11.61
CA VAL A 453 -10.54 16.25 -11.70
C VAL A 453 -11.44 17.15 -12.54
N ARG A 454 -11.57 18.41 -12.11
CA ARG A 454 -12.22 19.47 -12.90
C ARG A 454 -11.17 20.44 -13.41
N LEU A 455 -11.20 20.68 -14.72
CA LEU A 455 -10.28 21.59 -15.40
C LEU A 455 -11.00 22.90 -15.77
N GLY A 456 -10.28 24.00 -15.73
CA GLY A 456 -10.73 25.29 -16.24
C GLY A 456 -10.73 25.29 -17.76
N ARG A 457 -11.61 26.10 -18.37
CA ARG A 457 -11.52 26.34 -19.82
C ARG A 457 -10.24 27.11 -20.11
N THR A 458 -9.46 26.65 -21.09
CA THR A 458 -8.43 27.48 -21.70
C THR A 458 -9.12 28.68 -22.35
N SER A 459 -8.85 29.88 -21.84
CA SER A 459 -9.20 31.11 -22.53
C SER A 459 -8.34 31.21 -23.78
N ILE A 460 -8.87 30.77 -24.92
CA ILE A 460 -8.34 31.19 -26.23
C ILE A 460 -8.58 32.69 -26.27
N GLY A 461 -7.53 33.47 -26.01
CA GLY A 461 -7.59 34.91 -26.11
C GLY A 461 -7.91 35.30 -27.54
N SER A 462 -9.08 35.91 -27.74
CA SER A 462 -9.42 36.60 -28.98
C SER A 462 -8.59 37.88 -29.06
N SER A 463 -7.48 37.80 -29.78
CA SER A 463 -6.74 38.96 -30.31
C SER A 463 -7.43 39.51 -31.55
#